data_AF-A0A7X9EGZ3-F1
#
_entry.id   AF-A0A7X9EGZ3-F1
#
_cell.length_a   1.000
_cell.length_b   1.000
_cell.length_c   1.000
_cell.angle_alpha   90.00
_cell.angle_beta   90.00
_cell.angle_gamma   90.00
#
_symmetry.space_group_name_H-M   'P 1'
#
loop_
_entity.id
_entity.type
_entity.pdbx_description
1 polymer ?
#
loop_
_entity_poly.entity_id
_entity_poly.type
_entity_poly.pdbx_seq_one_letter_code
_entity_poly.pdbx_strand_id
1 'polypeptide(L)'
;MSEKFEKTLKGISALSMFGWALFLILTSAEIKSAIEYYIPKSLKQHSDIFFWAIVALFFIIAFLISFVQKWNIIASFSMRAVLGGTFILAAIPKILDPKGFALDITHYDFFPKFAVNIIAITLPWIELFIAFSIIFAVAQKGGILLLNLLLIAFLVLLGQAWIRGLDIDCGCFGHSGAREAVSKAFIRDLFFVVWGIILYFFSKKWNFSEVKN
;
A
#
# COMPACT_ATOMS: atom_id res chain seq x y z
N MET A 1 -14.63 13.48 29.92
CA MET A 1 -13.62 12.81 29.05
C MET A 1 -14.02 12.80 27.56
N SER A 2 -15.21 13.28 27.17
CA SER A 2 -15.71 13.21 25.79
C SER A 2 -15.17 14.31 24.86
N GLU A 3 -15.05 15.55 25.33
CA GLU A 3 -14.79 16.70 24.44
C GLU A 3 -13.36 16.75 23.89
N LYS A 4 -12.37 16.40 24.72
CA LYS A 4 -10.97 16.28 24.30
C LYS A 4 -10.78 15.12 23.33
N PHE A 5 -11.47 14.00 23.56
CA PHE A 5 -11.46 12.82 22.68
C PHE A 5 -12.13 13.11 21.32
N GLU A 6 -13.22 13.86 21.33
CA GLU A 6 -13.92 14.29 20.11
C GLU A 6 -13.08 15.26 19.26
N LYS A 7 -12.38 16.22 19.88
CA LYS A 7 -11.43 17.10 19.18
C LYS A 7 -10.25 16.34 18.59
N THR A 8 -9.68 15.38 19.33
CA THR A 8 -8.61 14.51 18.80
C THR A 8 -9.13 13.63 17.65
N LEU A 9 -10.36 13.13 17.72
CA LEU A 9 -11.01 12.37 16.64
C LEU A 9 -11.25 13.19 15.37
N LYS A 10 -11.70 14.45 15.49
CA LYS A 10 -11.88 15.37 14.35
C LYS A 10 -10.56 15.74 13.67
N GLY A 11 -9.48 15.84 14.45
CA GLY A 11 -8.13 16.03 13.89
C GLY A 11 -7.65 14.83 13.08
N ILE A 12 -8.02 13.61 13.48
CA ILE A 12 -7.57 12.38 12.82
C ILE A 12 -8.40 12.04 11.57
N SER A 13 -9.69 12.42 11.51
CA SER A 13 -10.48 12.30 10.28
C SER A 13 -9.93 13.17 9.14
N ALA A 14 -9.48 14.39 9.45
CA ALA A 14 -8.79 15.25 8.47
C ALA A 14 -7.46 14.62 7.98
N LEU A 15 -6.76 13.92 8.88
CA LEU A 15 -5.52 13.18 8.56
C LEU A 15 -5.78 12.00 7.61
N SER A 16 -6.93 11.33 7.74
CA SER A 16 -7.30 10.22 6.84
C SER A 16 -7.59 10.71 5.41
N MET A 17 -8.25 11.87 5.25
CA MET A 17 -8.53 12.47 3.94
C MET A 17 -7.25 12.93 3.24
N PHE A 18 -6.33 13.55 4.00
CA PHE A 18 -5.00 13.89 3.50
C PHE A 18 -4.19 12.65 3.12
N GLY A 19 -4.36 11.55 3.87
CA GLY A 19 -3.74 10.27 3.59
C GLY A 19 -4.20 9.66 2.27
N TRP A 20 -5.51 9.66 1.98
CA TRP A 20 -6.02 9.21 0.67
C TRP A 20 -5.54 10.08 -0.49
N ALA A 21 -5.43 11.39 -0.27
CA ALA A 21 -4.94 12.30 -1.29
C ALA A 21 -3.48 12.06 -1.61
N LEU A 22 -2.67 11.93 -0.57
CA LEU A 22 -1.24 11.67 -0.68
C LEU A 22 -0.99 10.26 -1.23
N PHE A 23 -1.76 9.25 -0.84
CA PHE A 23 -1.71 7.91 -1.43
C PHE A 23 -1.89 7.96 -2.93
N LEU A 24 -2.99 8.52 -3.42
CA LEU A 24 -3.27 8.58 -4.86
C LEU A 24 -2.25 9.43 -5.61
N ILE A 25 -1.74 10.51 -5.02
CA ILE A 25 -0.68 11.32 -5.65
C ILE A 25 0.62 10.52 -5.74
N LEU A 26 1.04 9.87 -4.65
CA LEU A 26 2.26 9.08 -4.58
C LEU A 26 2.18 7.83 -5.46
N THR A 27 1.03 7.16 -5.51
CA THR A 27 0.85 5.92 -6.27
C THR A 27 0.24 6.10 -7.66
N SER A 28 -0.07 7.34 -8.06
CA SER A 28 -0.71 7.61 -9.36
C SER A 28 0.12 7.13 -10.54
N ALA A 29 1.43 7.35 -10.50
CA ALA A 29 2.35 6.93 -11.54
C ALA A 29 2.42 5.39 -11.66
N GLU A 30 2.27 4.68 -10.54
CA GLU A 30 2.40 3.22 -10.45
C GLU A 30 1.09 2.50 -10.82
N ILE A 31 -0.05 3.06 -10.40
CA ILE A 31 -1.37 2.62 -10.87
C ILE A 31 -1.45 2.82 -12.39
N LYS A 32 -0.92 3.94 -12.90
CA LYS A 32 -0.86 4.19 -14.35
C LYS A 32 0.02 3.16 -15.06
N SER A 33 1.17 2.76 -14.53
CA SER A 33 1.99 1.69 -15.13
C SER A 33 1.30 0.31 -15.07
N ALA A 34 0.62 -0.03 -13.97
CA ALA A 34 -0.11 -1.30 -13.84
C ALA A 34 -1.31 -1.37 -14.79
N ILE A 35 -2.02 -0.25 -14.95
CA ILE A 35 -3.14 -0.11 -15.90
C ILE A 35 -2.62 -0.15 -17.35
N GLU A 36 -1.53 0.55 -17.67
CA GLU A 36 -0.92 0.54 -19.01
C GLU A 36 -0.37 -0.83 -19.42
N TYR A 37 0.02 -1.68 -18.45
CA TYR A 37 0.41 -3.06 -18.71
C TYR A 37 -0.78 -3.94 -19.14
N TYR A 38 -1.99 -3.66 -18.64
CA TYR A 38 -3.21 -4.44 -18.92
C TYR A 38 -4.11 -3.88 -20.03
N ILE A 39 -3.92 -2.63 -20.48
CA ILE A 39 -4.77 -1.96 -21.48
C ILE A 39 -4.19 -2.04 -22.91
N PRO A 40 -5.01 -2.36 -23.95
CA PRO A 40 -4.57 -2.35 -25.35
C PRO A 40 -4.26 -0.92 -25.86
N LYS A 41 -3.27 -0.81 -26.78
CA LYS A 41 -2.69 0.46 -27.28
C LYS A 41 -3.69 1.54 -27.74
N SER A 42 -4.91 1.19 -28.15
CA SER A 42 -5.93 2.12 -28.64
C SER A 42 -6.56 3.02 -27.58
N LEU A 43 -6.49 2.66 -26.29
CA LEU A 43 -7.09 3.41 -25.17
C LEU A 43 -6.09 4.34 -24.45
N LYS A 44 -4.81 4.33 -24.85
CA LYS A 44 -3.75 5.12 -24.20
C LYS A 44 -4.00 6.63 -24.28
N GLN A 45 -4.61 7.11 -25.36
CA GLN A 45 -4.74 8.53 -25.68
C GLN A 45 -5.76 9.29 -24.81
N HIS A 46 -6.67 8.60 -24.12
CA HIS A 46 -7.63 9.21 -23.20
C HIS A 46 -7.40 8.83 -21.73
N SER A 47 -6.37 8.02 -21.46
CA SER A 47 -6.10 7.47 -20.12
C SER A 47 -5.90 8.55 -19.06
N ASP A 48 -5.27 9.68 -19.41
CA ASP A 48 -5.02 10.77 -18.46
C ASP A 48 -6.29 11.48 -17.99
N ILE A 49 -7.20 11.80 -18.89
CA ILE A 49 -8.45 12.52 -18.56
C ILE A 49 -9.38 11.62 -17.74
N PHE A 50 -9.50 10.35 -18.12
CA PHE A 50 -10.29 9.37 -17.37
C PHE A 50 -9.70 9.09 -15.99
N PHE A 51 -8.37 9.01 -15.88
CA PHE A 51 -7.67 8.82 -14.63
C PHE A 51 -7.92 9.98 -13.66
N TRP A 52 -7.72 11.22 -14.11
CA TRP A 52 -7.97 12.41 -13.28
C TRP A 52 -9.46 12.60 -12.96
N ALA A 53 -10.38 12.22 -13.86
CA ALA A 53 -11.82 12.26 -13.59
C ALA A 53 -12.24 11.23 -12.53
N ILE A 54 -11.69 10.01 -12.55
CA ILE A 54 -11.94 8.97 -11.53
C ILE A 54 -11.35 9.40 -10.18
N VAL A 55 -10.15 9.95 -10.18
CA VAL A 55 -9.49 10.51 -8.99
C VAL A 55 -10.34 11.64 -8.40
N ALA A 56 -10.80 12.58 -9.22
CA ALA A 56 -11.68 13.68 -8.79
C ALA A 56 -13.04 13.19 -8.27
N LEU A 57 -13.67 12.22 -8.94
CA LEU A 57 -14.94 11.62 -8.51
C LEU A 57 -14.76 10.88 -7.17
N PHE A 58 -13.65 10.17 -7.00
CA PHE A 58 -13.28 9.51 -5.75
C PHE A 58 -13.12 10.51 -4.61
N PHE A 59 -12.44 11.66 -4.84
CA PHE A 59 -12.33 12.73 -3.84
C PHE A 59 -13.66 13.37 -3.49
N ILE A 60 -14.54 13.60 -4.48
CA ILE A 60 -15.88 14.13 -4.25
C ILE A 60 -16.69 13.14 -3.41
N ILE A 61 -16.64 11.84 -3.74
CA ILE A 61 -17.31 10.78 -2.97
C ILE A 61 -16.73 10.67 -1.55
N ALA A 62 -15.39 10.70 -1.40
CA ALA A 62 -14.72 10.64 -0.10
C ALA A 62 -15.00 11.88 0.76
N PHE A 63 -15.08 13.07 0.15
CA PHE A 63 -15.50 14.31 0.79
C PHE A 63 -16.96 14.24 1.27
N LEU A 64 -17.86 13.74 0.43
CA LEU A 64 -19.26 13.52 0.78
C LEU A 64 -19.42 12.48 1.91
N ILE A 65 -18.62 11.41 1.90
CA ILE A 65 -18.57 10.39 2.96
C ILE A 65 -18.02 10.97 4.27
N SER A 66 -17.05 11.89 4.20
CA SER A 66 -16.46 12.56 5.38
C SER A 66 -17.44 13.47 6.12
N PHE A 67 -18.49 13.93 5.43
CA PHE A 67 -19.58 14.70 6.03
C PHE A 67 -20.55 13.80 6.83
N VAL A 68 -20.55 12.48 6.59
CA VAL A 68 -21.41 11.51 7.29
C VAL A 68 -20.62 10.88 8.44
N GLN A 69 -20.35 11.67 9.49
CA GLN A 69 -19.59 11.22 10.65
C GLN A 69 -20.46 10.37 11.61
N LYS A 70 -20.67 9.11 11.23
CA LYS A 70 -20.76 7.94 12.13
C LYS A 70 -19.82 6.89 11.52
N TRP A 71 -18.84 6.42 12.29
CA TRP A 71 -17.86 5.42 11.85
C TRP A 71 -18.56 4.11 11.46
N ASN A 72 -18.96 4.00 10.20
CA ASN A 72 -19.60 2.81 9.66
C ASN A 72 -18.52 1.77 9.34
N ILE A 73 -18.84 0.50 9.64
CA ILE A 73 -18.03 -0.70 9.34
C ILE A 73 -17.46 -0.66 7.91
N ILE A 74 -18.22 -0.10 6.97
CA ILE A 74 -17.87 0.10 5.55
C ILE A 74 -16.56 0.89 5.39
N ALA A 75 -16.38 2.02 6.09
CA ALA A 75 -15.17 2.84 5.94
C ALA A 75 -13.91 2.09 6.41
N SER A 76 -14.02 1.34 7.51
CA SER A 76 -12.91 0.51 8.01
C SER A 76 -12.57 -0.64 7.07
N PHE A 77 -13.58 -1.21 6.40
CA PHE A 77 -13.37 -2.25 5.39
C PHE A 77 -12.69 -1.67 4.16
N SER A 78 -13.17 -0.54 3.64
CA SER A 78 -12.59 0.12 2.47
C SER A 78 -11.10 0.46 2.64
N MET A 79 -10.70 1.00 3.80
CA MET A 79 -9.28 1.29 4.07
C MET A 79 -8.40 0.04 4.08
N ARG A 80 -8.90 -1.06 4.66
CA ARG A 80 -8.19 -2.35 4.67
C ARG A 80 -8.14 -3.00 3.29
N ALA A 81 -9.24 -2.91 2.55
CA ALA A 81 -9.35 -3.42 1.20
C ALA A 81 -8.37 -2.72 0.27
N VAL A 82 -8.19 -1.41 0.41
CA VAL A 82 -7.19 -0.67 -0.39
C VAL A 82 -5.77 -1.04 0.02
N LEU A 83 -5.43 -0.93 1.31
CA LEU A 83 -4.07 -1.27 1.75
C LEU A 83 -3.70 -2.72 1.41
N GLY A 84 -4.54 -3.69 1.76
CA GLY A 84 -4.32 -5.09 1.42
C GLY A 84 -4.35 -5.33 -0.09
N GLY A 85 -5.27 -4.71 -0.81
CA GLY A 85 -5.37 -4.83 -2.27
C GLY A 85 -4.09 -4.36 -2.98
N THR A 86 -3.49 -3.27 -2.53
CA THR A 86 -2.20 -2.78 -3.05
C THR A 86 -1.10 -3.82 -2.86
N PHE A 87 -1.02 -4.48 -1.70
CA PHE A 87 -0.02 -5.52 -1.45
C PHE A 87 -0.29 -6.81 -2.24
N ILE A 88 -1.55 -7.19 -2.48
CA ILE A 88 -1.89 -8.28 -3.40
C ILE A 88 -1.39 -7.95 -4.81
N LEU A 89 -1.70 -6.74 -5.30
CA LEU A 89 -1.28 -6.29 -6.62
C LEU A 89 0.25 -6.18 -6.76
N ALA A 90 0.95 -5.86 -5.68
CA ALA A 90 2.41 -5.86 -5.60
C ALA A 90 3.01 -7.29 -5.59
N ALA A 91 2.36 -8.23 -4.89
CA ALA A 91 2.87 -9.60 -4.75
C ALA A 91 2.71 -10.43 -6.02
N ILE A 92 1.61 -10.29 -6.75
CA ILE A 92 1.32 -11.07 -7.98
C ILE A 92 2.46 -11.01 -9.00
N PRO A 93 2.96 -9.85 -9.45
CA PRO A 93 4.02 -9.80 -10.45
C PRO A 93 5.34 -10.42 -9.95
N LYS A 94 5.64 -10.33 -8.64
CA LYS A 94 6.81 -10.97 -8.02
C LYS A 94 6.69 -12.50 -8.00
N ILE A 95 5.47 -13.03 -7.87
CA ILE A 95 5.19 -14.48 -7.95
C ILE A 95 5.28 -14.97 -9.40
N LEU A 96 4.81 -14.16 -10.37
CA LEU A 96 4.83 -14.50 -11.80
C LEU A 96 6.25 -14.49 -12.39
N ASP A 97 7.11 -13.58 -11.93
CA ASP A 97 8.53 -13.55 -12.30
C ASP A 97 9.47 -13.49 -11.08
N PRO A 98 9.70 -14.64 -10.40
CA PRO A 98 10.62 -14.70 -9.27
C PRO A 98 12.08 -14.46 -9.67
N LYS A 99 12.44 -14.67 -10.95
CA LYS A 99 13.80 -14.45 -11.44
C LYS A 99 14.08 -12.96 -11.59
N GLY A 100 13.17 -12.21 -12.18
CA GLY A 100 13.23 -10.75 -12.22
C GLY A 100 13.31 -10.15 -10.82
N PHE A 101 12.43 -10.62 -9.91
CA PHE A 101 12.47 -10.14 -8.52
C PHE A 101 13.78 -10.51 -7.78
N ALA A 102 14.36 -11.68 -8.03
CA ALA A 102 15.67 -12.04 -7.48
C ALA A 102 16.79 -11.11 -7.98
N LEU A 103 16.76 -10.72 -9.26
CA LEU A 103 17.71 -9.74 -9.82
C LEU A 103 17.53 -8.37 -9.15
N ASP A 104 16.29 -7.91 -8.98
CA ASP A 104 16.00 -6.67 -8.27
C ASP A 104 16.58 -6.70 -6.83
N ILE A 105 16.43 -7.83 -6.12
CA ILE A 105 17.03 -8.02 -4.77
C ILE A 105 18.56 -7.96 -4.80
N THR A 106 19.21 -8.52 -5.82
CA THR A 106 20.69 -8.46 -5.92
C THR A 106 21.23 -7.05 -6.05
N HIS A 107 20.47 -6.13 -6.66
CA HIS A 107 20.90 -4.75 -6.83
C HIS A 107 20.98 -3.97 -5.51
N TYR A 108 20.33 -4.46 -4.45
CA TYR A 108 20.47 -3.87 -3.11
C TYR A 108 21.82 -4.13 -2.45
N ASP A 109 22.64 -5.06 -2.98
CA ASP A 109 23.98 -5.42 -2.48
C ASP A 109 24.04 -5.55 -0.94
N PHE A 110 23.04 -6.24 -0.40
CA PHE A 110 22.85 -6.41 1.05
C PHE A 110 22.82 -7.89 1.46
N PHE A 111 22.19 -8.75 0.66
CA PHE A 111 22.01 -10.17 0.98
C PHE A 111 23.05 -11.05 0.28
N PRO A 112 23.51 -12.15 0.91
CA PRO A 112 24.36 -13.12 0.25
C PRO A 112 23.59 -13.87 -0.84
N LYS A 113 24.29 -14.31 -1.90
CA LYS A 113 23.69 -14.94 -3.09
C LYS A 113 22.73 -16.11 -2.80
N PHE A 114 22.99 -16.91 -1.76
CA PHE A 114 22.11 -18.02 -1.38
C PHE A 114 20.77 -17.54 -0.78
N ALA A 115 20.76 -16.41 -0.07
CA ALA A 115 19.57 -15.87 0.57
C ALA A 115 18.65 -15.17 -0.44
N VAL A 116 19.21 -14.58 -1.50
CA VAL A 116 18.45 -13.86 -2.54
C VAL A 116 17.35 -14.74 -3.11
N ASN A 117 17.67 -15.95 -3.55
CA ASN A 117 16.69 -16.85 -4.16
C ASN A 117 15.61 -17.28 -3.16
N ILE A 118 15.98 -17.53 -1.90
CA ILE A 118 15.03 -17.89 -0.85
C ILE A 118 14.06 -16.73 -0.62
N ILE A 119 14.58 -15.52 -0.42
CA ILE A 119 13.78 -14.31 -0.21
C ILE A 119 12.87 -14.06 -1.41
N ALA A 120 13.40 -14.10 -2.64
CA ALA A 120 12.64 -13.88 -3.86
C ALA A 120 11.44 -14.82 -3.98
N ILE A 121 11.60 -16.08 -3.55
CA ILE A 121 10.53 -17.07 -3.59
C ILE A 121 9.57 -16.88 -2.42
N THR A 122 10.06 -16.71 -1.18
CA THR A 122 9.20 -16.75 0.02
C THR A 122 8.49 -15.43 0.31
N LEU A 123 9.13 -14.30 0.04
CA LEU A 123 8.63 -12.99 0.45
C LEU A 123 7.29 -12.62 -0.21
N PRO A 124 7.09 -12.85 -1.53
CA PRO A 124 5.82 -12.52 -2.17
C PRO A 124 4.63 -13.31 -1.61
N TRP A 125 4.84 -14.57 -1.20
CA TRP A 125 3.79 -15.35 -0.52
C TRP A 125 3.45 -14.79 0.85
N ILE A 126 4.46 -14.37 1.61
CA ILE A 126 4.26 -13.73 2.92
C ILE A 126 3.46 -12.43 2.75
N GLU A 127 3.82 -11.58 1.78
CA GLU A 127 3.08 -10.37 1.42
C GLU A 127 1.60 -10.67 1.12
N LEU A 128 1.35 -11.71 0.32
CA LEU A 128 0.02 -12.12 -0.07
C LEU A 128 -0.83 -12.59 1.12
N PHE A 129 -0.28 -13.46 1.99
CA PHE A 129 -0.98 -13.94 3.18
C PHE A 129 -1.28 -12.81 4.17
N ILE A 130 -0.32 -11.90 4.38
CA ILE A 130 -0.52 -10.72 5.21
C ILE A 130 -1.67 -9.88 4.65
N ALA A 131 -1.65 -9.59 3.35
CA ALA A 131 -2.69 -8.78 2.71
C ALA A 131 -4.09 -9.40 2.86
N PHE A 132 -4.23 -10.71 2.64
CA PHE A 132 -5.49 -11.42 2.86
C PHE A 132 -5.95 -11.37 4.31
N SER A 133 -5.03 -11.52 5.27
CA SER A 133 -5.36 -11.47 6.70
C SER A 133 -5.93 -10.11 7.13
N ILE A 134 -5.49 -9.03 6.48
CA ILE A 134 -5.96 -7.66 6.72
C ILE A 134 -7.33 -7.44 6.07
N ILE A 135 -7.52 -7.88 4.83
CA ILE A 135 -8.78 -7.73 4.08
C ILE A 135 -9.93 -8.49 4.75
N PHE A 136 -9.70 -9.77 5.05
CA PHE A 136 -10.74 -10.65 5.61
C PHE A 136 -10.88 -10.55 7.13
N ALA A 137 -10.07 -9.69 7.78
CA ALA A 137 -10.10 -9.45 9.21
C ALA A 137 -9.84 -10.69 10.11
N VAL A 138 -9.36 -11.81 9.56
CA VAL A 138 -9.13 -13.07 10.29
C VAL A 138 -8.11 -12.90 11.42
N ALA A 139 -7.05 -12.11 11.17
CA ALA A 139 -6.01 -11.78 12.15
C ALA A 139 -5.57 -10.31 12.00
N GLN A 140 -6.53 -9.39 11.87
CA GLN A 140 -6.30 -8.01 11.43
C GLN A 140 -5.12 -7.32 12.11
N LYS A 141 -5.06 -7.30 13.45
CA LYS A 141 -3.98 -6.61 14.18
C LYS A 141 -2.62 -7.27 13.96
N GLY A 142 -2.58 -8.60 13.87
CA GLY A 142 -1.36 -9.35 13.57
C GLY A 142 -0.89 -9.09 12.13
N GLY A 143 -1.81 -9.13 11.17
CA GLY A 143 -1.53 -8.81 9.77
C GLY A 143 -0.98 -7.40 9.60
N ILE A 144 -1.63 -6.39 10.17
CA ILE A 144 -1.17 -4.99 10.11
C ILE A 144 0.23 -4.84 10.75
N LEU A 145 0.49 -5.52 11.88
CA LEU A 145 1.79 -5.48 12.52
C LEU A 145 2.87 -6.09 11.63
N LEU A 146 2.63 -7.27 11.05
CA LEU A 146 3.56 -7.94 10.15
C LEU A 146 3.80 -7.11 8.87
N LEU A 147 2.75 -6.49 8.33
CA LEU A 147 2.86 -5.59 7.18
C LEU A 147 3.80 -4.43 7.46
N ASN A 148 3.63 -3.76 8.60
CA ASN A 148 4.49 -2.64 9.01
C ASN A 148 5.94 -3.09 9.24
N LEU A 149 6.16 -4.26 9.85
CA LEU A 149 7.51 -4.80 10.03
C LEU A 149 8.19 -5.06 8.68
N LEU A 150 7.45 -5.63 7.72
CA LEU A 150 7.93 -5.86 6.37
C LEU A 150 8.28 -4.55 5.65
N LEU A 151 7.39 -3.56 5.71
CA LEU A 151 7.62 -2.23 5.15
C LEU A 151 8.81 -1.52 5.78
N ILE A 152 8.99 -1.61 7.10
CA ILE A 152 10.15 -1.03 7.79
C ILE A 152 11.45 -1.71 7.31
N ALA A 153 11.44 -3.03 7.14
CA ALA A 153 12.59 -3.74 6.57
C ALA A 153 12.91 -3.24 5.14
N PHE A 154 11.88 -3.05 4.30
CA PHE A 154 12.03 -2.45 2.97
C PHE A 154 12.58 -1.01 3.02
N LEU A 155 12.09 -0.18 3.94
CA LEU A 155 12.60 1.19 4.14
C LEU A 155 14.08 1.20 4.53
N VAL A 156 14.53 0.25 5.36
CA VAL A 156 15.96 0.11 5.69
C VAL A 156 16.77 -0.26 4.46
N LEU A 157 16.27 -1.18 3.62
CA LEU A 157 16.93 -1.58 2.37
C LEU A 157 16.96 -0.44 1.32
N LEU A 158 15.91 0.35 1.20
CA LEU A 158 15.87 1.53 0.35
C LEU A 158 16.77 2.64 0.89
N GLY A 159 16.75 2.87 2.20
CA GLY A 159 17.56 3.89 2.87
C GLY A 159 19.06 3.63 2.72
N GLN A 160 19.51 2.37 2.88
CA GLN A 160 20.92 2.04 2.67
C GLN A 160 21.33 2.22 1.21
N ALA A 161 20.47 1.84 0.26
CA ALA A 161 20.75 1.97 -1.17
C ALA A 161 20.84 3.45 -1.58
N TRP A 162 19.96 4.28 -1.02
CA TRP A 162 19.96 5.73 -1.24
C TRP A 162 21.22 6.39 -0.70
N ILE A 163 21.67 6.05 0.51
CA ILE A 163 22.91 6.58 1.11
C ILE A 163 24.14 6.19 0.28
N ARG A 164 24.14 4.99 -0.31
CA ARG A 164 25.22 4.49 -1.19
C ARG A 164 25.13 5.03 -2.63
N GLY A 165 24.07 5.75 -2.98
CA GLY A 165 23.84 6.27 -4.33
C GLY A 165 23.61 5.19 -5.38
N LEU A 166 23.07 4.02 -5.00
CA LEU A 166 22.77 2.94 -5.92
C LEU A 166 21.55 3.29 -6.79
N ASP A 167 21.66 3.14 -8.11
CA ASP A 167 20.54 3.25 -9.06
C ASP A 167 19.82 1.90 -9.11
N ILE A 168 18.85 1.71 -8.21
CA ILE A 168 18.10 0.45 -8.06
C ILE A 168 16.67 0.59 -8.59
N ASP A 169 16.22 -0.43 -9.32
CA ASP A 169 14.79 -0.63 -9.58
C ASP A 169 14.16 -1.16 -8.30
N CYS A 170 13.22 -0.39 -7.72
CA CYS A 170 12.68 -0.65 -6.39
C CYS A 170 11.92 -1.98 -6.28
N GLY A 171 11.63 -2.67 -7.40
CA GLY A 171 11.08 -4.04 -7.44
C GLY A 171 9.69 -4.24 -6.81
N CYS A 172 9.13 -3.21 -6.16
CA CYS A 172 7.90 -3.31 -5.37
C CYS A 172 6.68 -3.77 -6.18
N PHE A 173 6.65 -3.51 -7.49
CA PHE A 173 5.58 -3.93 -8.41
C PHE A 173 6.07 -4.85 -9.54
N GLY A 174 7.20 -5.52 -9.34
CA GLY A 174 7.83 -6.42 -10.31
C GLY A 174 8.75 -5.73 -11.32
N HIS A 175 9.46 -6.55 -12.08
CA HIS A 175 10.48 -6.14 -13.04
C HIS A 175 9.83 -5.57 -14.31
N SER A 176 9.39 -4.31 -14.26
CA SER A 176 8.69 -3.63 -15.36
C SER A 176 9.62 -2.83 -16.29
N GLY A 177 10.93 -2.76 -15.98
CA GLY A 177 11.91 -1.94 -16.70
C GLY A 177 11.69 -0.43 -16.57
N ALA A 178 10.67 0.00 -15.83
CA ALA A 178 10.41 1.40 -15.51
C ALA A 178 11.17 1.79 -14.23
N ARG A 179 12.18 2.64 -14.39
CA ARG A 179 12.99 3.14 -13.28
C ARG A 179 12.20 4.07 -12.39
N GLU A 180 11.89 3.62 -11.18
CA GLU A 180 11.33 4.47 -10.13
C GLU A 180 12.47 5.04 -9.28
N ALA A 181 12.47 6.36 -9.06
CA ALA A 181 13.45 6.98 -8.18
C ALA A 181 13.32 6.43 -6.75
N VAL A 182 14.43 6.00 -6.16
CA VAL A 182 14.51 5.46 -4.77
C VAL A 182 13.83 6.37 -3.75
N SER A 183 13.92 7.69 -3.94
CA SER A 183 13.26 8.68 -3.08
C SER A 183 11.74 8.62 -3.13
N LYS A 184 11.14 8.32 -4.29
CA LYS A 184 9.69 8.15 -4.44
C LYS A 184 9.22 6.88 -3.73
N ALA A 185 9.92 5.77 -3.95
CA ALA A 185 9.65 4.51 -3.29
C ALA A 185 9.76 4.64 -1.76
N PHE A 186 10.78 5.36 -1.26
CA PHE A 186 10.95 5.60 0.17
C PHE A 186 9.78 6.39 0.78
N ILE A 187 9.32 7.46 0.10
CA ILE A 187 8.18 8.27 0.58
C ILE A 187 6.89 7.46 0.56
N ARG A 188 6.66 6.67 -0.49
CA ARG A 188 5.51 5.77 -0.60
C ARG A 188 5.50 4.72 0.51
N ASP A 189 6.62 4.07 0.77
CA ASP A 189 6.72 3.03 1.79
C ASP A 189 6.55 3.63 3.19
N LEU A 190 7.09 4.83 3.44
CA LEU A 190 6.86 5.57 4.67
C LEU A 190 5.38 5.91 4.86
N PHE A 191 4.71 6.31 3.78
CA PHE A 191 3.28 6.56 3.79
C PHE A 191 2.48 5.30 4.16
N PHE A 192 2.83 4.13 3.58
CA PHE A 192 2.19 2.87 3.94
C PHE A 192 2.41 2.46 5.40
N VAL A 193 3.61 2.68 5.95
CA VAL A 193 3.89 2.42 7.38
C VAL A 193 2.99 3.29 8.26
N VAL A 194 2.87 4.58 7.96
CA VAL A 194 2.02 5.49 8.73
C VAL A 194 0.55 5.08 8.62
N TRP A 195 0.07 4.71 7.42
CA TRP A 195 -1.29 4.20 7.24
C TRP A 195 -1.52 2.91 8.06
N GLY A 196 -0.60 1.95 7.98
CA GLY A 196 -0.67 0.72 8.76
C GLY A 196 -0.74 0.99 10.26
N ILE A 197 0.10 1.90 10.79
CA ILE A 197 0.07 2.30 12.20
C ILE A 197 -1.28 2.91 12.59
N ILE A 198 -1.82 3.81 11.77
CA ILE A 198 -3.16 4.38 12.00
C ILE A 198 -4.19 3.24 12.04
N LEU A 199 -4.22 2.36 11.04
CA LEU A 199 -5.16 1.23 11.02
C LEU A 199 -4.99 0.30 12.22
N TYR A 200 -3.78 0.12 12.74
CA TYR A 200 -3.53 -0.69 13.93
C TYR A 200 -4.22 -0.12 15.18
N PHE A 201 -4.06 1.19 15.41
CA PHE A 201 -4.69 1.86 16.56
C PHE A 201 -6.21 1.99 16.41
N PHE A 202 -6.69 2.20 15.19
CA PHE A 202 -8.12 2.34 14.89
C PHE A 202 -8.84 1.02 14.62
N SER A 203 -8.11 -0.09 14.59
CA SER A 203 -8.65 -1.45 14.49
C SER A 203 -9.48 -1.78 15.74
N LYS A 204 -10.79 -1.54 15.68
CA LYS A 204 -11.75 -2.21 16.55
C LYS A 204 -11.84 -3.68 16.13
N LYS A 205 -11.80 -4.59 17.10
CA LYS A 205 -12.03 -6.02 16.86
C LYS A 205 -13.41 -6.15 16.25
N TRP A 206 -13.50 -6.71 15.05
CA TRP A 206 -14.77 -6.91 14.37
C TRP A 206 -15.55 -8.00 15.14
N ASN A 207 -16.45 -7.58 16.02
CA ASN A 207 -17.32 -8.47 16.76
C ASN A 207 -18.61 -8.66 15.97
N PHE A 208 -18.76 -9.82 15.34
CA PHE A 208 -19.99 -10.23 14.63
C PHE A 208 -21.26 -10.14 15.49
N SER A 209 -21.13 -10.06 16.82
CA SER A 209 -22.24 -9.91 17.75
C SER A 209 -22.94 -8.55 17.69
N GLU A 210 -22.30 -7.50 17.16
CA GLU A 210 -22.93 -6.18 17.04
C GLU A 210 -23.85 -6.05 15.81
N VAL A 211 -23.74 -6.94 14.82
CA VAL A 211 -24.58 -6.91 13.60
C VAL A 211 -25.95 -7.55 13.83
N LYS A 212 -26.13 -8.27 14.95
CA LYS A 212 -27.38 -8.98 15.28
C LYS A 212 -28.34 -8.21 16.20
N ASN A 213 -28.03 -6.98 16.60
CA ASN A 213 -28.86 -6.16 17.49
C ASN A 213 -29.35 -4.88 16.80
#